data_AF-A0A1Q6QG28-F1
#
_entry.id   AF-A0A1Q6QG28-F1
#
_cell.length_a   1.000
_cell.length_b   1.000
_cell.length_c   1.000
_cell.angle_alpha   90.00
_cell.angle_beta   90.00
_cell.angle_gamma   90.00
#
_symmetry.space_group_name_H-M   'P 1'
#
loop_
_entity.id
_entity.type
_entity.pdbx_description
1 polymer ?
#
loop_
_entity_poly.entity_id
_entity_poly.type
_entity_poly.pdbx_seq_one_letter_code
_entity_poly.pdbx_strand_id
1 'polypeptide(L)' 'MLSEKDRAVIGSYVGAGMNLEVLLKSFPQFQSADVKSVYEEYTRPVINYTDSAQVSMNCS' A
#
# COMPACT_ATOMS: atom_id res chain seq x y z
N MET A 1 1.78 17.78 -2.44
CA MET A 1 0.90 16.94 -3.30
C MET A 1 1.79 16.20 -4.28
N LEU A 2 1.93 14.89 -4.08
CA LEU A 2 2.77 14.01 -4.90
C LEU A 2 2.20 13.83 -6.31
N SER A 3 3.07 13.76 -7.33
CA SER A 3 2.64 13.32 -8.66
C SER A 3 2.37 11.81 -8.67
N GLU A 4 1.67 11.33 -9.71
CA GLU A 4 1.43 9.90 -9.91
C GLU A 4 2.74 9.12 -10.04
N LYS A 5 3.75 9.71 -10.70
CA LYS A 5 5.09 9.13 -10.81
C LYS A 5 5.77 9.02 -9.45
N ASP A 6 5.69 10.06 -8.62
CA ASP A 6 6.30 10.04 -7.28
C ASP A 6 5.64 8.98 -6.39
N ARG A 7 4.30 8.87 -6.47
CA ARG A 7 3.53 7.83 -5.77
C ARG A 7 3.97 6.42 -6.18
N ALA A 8 4.14 6.16 -7.47
CA ALA A 8 4.60 4.87 -7.98
C ALA A 8 6.03 4.53 -7.53
N VAL A 9 6.92 5.51 -7.50
CA VAL A 9 8.29 5.35 -7.00
C VAL A 9 8.28 5.00 -5.51
N ILE A 10 7.58 5.78 -4.67
CA ILE A 10 7.47 5.52 -3.22
C ILE A 10 6.84 4.14 -2.99
N GLY A 11 5.74 3.83 -3.67
CA GLY A 11 5.05 2.54 -3.58
C GLY A 11 5.94 1.34 -3.91
N SER A 12 6.82 1.47 -4.91
CA SER A 12 7.79 0.43 -5.27
C SER A 12 8.78 0.14 -4.13
N TYR A 13 9.23 1.18 -3.42
CA TYR A 13 10.10 1.03 -2.25
C TYR A 13 9.38 0.42 -1.05
N VAL A 14 8.10 0.78 -0.84
CA VAL A 14 7.25 0.13 0.17
C VAL A 14 7.10 -1.37 -0.14
N GLY A 15 6.81 -1.71 -1.40
CA GLY A 15 6.71 -3.10 -1.86
C GLY A 15 8.02 -3.88 -1.76
N ALA A 16 9.17 -3.21 -1.82
CA ALA A 16 10.49 -3.78 -1.57
C ALA A 16 10.80 -3.97 -0.07
N GLY A 17 9.90 -3.59 0.83
CA GLY A 17 10.04 -3.77 2.27
C GLY A 17 10.72 -2.62 3.00
N MET A 18 10.85 -1.43 2.39
CA MET A 18 11.39 -0.26 3.10
C MET A 18 10.42 0.23 4.17
N ASN A 19 10.94 0.52 5.36
CA ASN A 19 10.17 1.08 6.46
C ASN A 19 9.87 2.58 6.24
N LEU A 20 8.82 3.07 6.91
CA LEU A 20 8.36 4.47 6.82
C LEU A 20 9.44 5.50 7.21
N GLU A 21 10.23 5.26 8.26
CA GLU A 21 11.30 6.18 8.68
C GLU A 21 12.38 6.31 7.60
N VAL A 22 12.73 5.22 6.92
CA VAL A 22 13.71 5.25 5.83
C VAL A 22 13.14 6.03 4.65
N LEU A 23 11.87 5.80 4.30
CA LEU A 23 11.19 6.55 3.23
C LEU A 23 11.14 8.05 3.51
N LEU A 24 10.85 8.47 4.75
CA LEU A 24 10.85 9.88 5.15
C LEU A 24 12.24 10.51 5.05
N LYS A 25 13.31 9.74 5.29
CA LYS A 25 14.71 10.20 5.12
C LYS A 25 15.14 10.21 3.65
N SER A 26 14.66 9.26 2.85
CA SER A 26 14.97 9.16 1.41
C SER A 26 14.22 10.18 0.55
N PHE A 27 13.07 10.66 1.03
CA PHE A 27 12.23 11.63 0.33
C PHE A 27 11.96 12.90 1.16
N PRO A 28 13.00 13.62 1.62
CA PRO A 28 12.83 14.81 2.47
C PRO A 28 12.17 15.99 1.73
N GLN A 29 12.13 15.96 0.40
CA GLN A 29 11.46 16.96 -0.42
C GLN A 29 9.94 16.86 -0.40
N PHE A 30 9.39 15.72 0.05
CA PHE A 30 7.95 15.50 0.11
C PHE A 30 7.42 15.75 1.52
N GLN A 31 6.15 16.15 1.60
CA GLN A 31 5.49 16.28 2.89
C GLN A 31 5.36 14.91 3.55
N SER A 32 5.69 14.83 4.84
CA SER A 32 5.66 13.58 5.59
C SER A 32 4.27 12.91 5.56
N ALA A 33 3.22 13.73 5.54
CA ALA A 33 1.84 13.26 5.42
C ALA A 33 1.57 12.58 4.07
N ASP A 34 2.10 13.12 2.98
CA ASP A 34 1.93 12.56 1.64
C ASP A 34 2.64 11.19 1.54
N VAL A 35 3.87 11.07 2.06
CA VAL A 35 4.64 9.81 2.07
C VAL A 35 3.98 8.75 2.97
N LYS A 36 3.51 9.17 4.15
CA LYS A 36 2.80 8.28 5.08
C LYS A 36 1.51 7.73 4.48
N SER A 37 0.75 8.55 3.75
CA SER A 37 -0.46 8.11 3.06
C SER A 37 -0.17 7.00 2.05
N VAL A 38 0.90 7.13 1.26
CA VAL A 38 1.29 6.09 0.28
C VAL A 38 1.75 4.82 0.98
N TYR A 39 2.52 4.95 2.06
CA TYR A 39 2.97 3.81 2.86
C TYR A 39 1.78 3.02 3.43
N GLU A 40 0.80 3.71 4.01
CA GLU A 40 -0.40 3.08 4.55
C GLU A 40 -1.26 2.42 3.47
N GLU A 41 -1.36 3.01 2.28
CA GLU A 41 -2.08 2.43 1.15
C GLU A 41 -1.48 1.10 0.69
N TYR A 42 -0.14 1.02 0.59
CA TYR A 42 0.58 -0.18 0.16
C TYR A 42 0.73 -1.25 1.25
N THR A 43 0.73 -0.84 2.52
CA THR A 43 0.80 -1.78 3.66
C THR A 43 -0.57 -2.20 4.17
N ARG A 44 -1.65 -1.58 3.68
CA ARG A 44 -3.00 -1.97 4.03
C ARG A 44 -3.21 -3.42 3.63
N PRO A 45 -3.66 -4.30 4.55
CA PRO A 45 -4.07 -5.63 4.16
C PRO A 45 -5.16 -5.49 3.10
N VAL A 46 -4.88 -5.95 1.89
CA VAL A 46 -5.89 -6.05 0.84
C VAL A 46 -6.84 -7.14 1.31
N ILE A 47 -7.91 -6.75 2.00
CA ILE A 47 -9.04 -7.63 2.26
C ILE A 47 -9.70 -7.82 0.89
N ASN A 48 -9.20 -8.80 0.13
CA ASN A 48 -9.87 -9.30 -1.05
C ASN A 48 -11.18 -9.94 -0.60
N TYR A 49 -12.27 -9.17 -0.58
CA TYR A 49 -13.61 -9.73 -0.71
C TYR A 49 -13.77 -10.26 -2.14
N THR A 50 -13.04 -11.32 -2.46
CA THR A 50 -13.23 -12.11 -3.68
C THR A 50 -13.27 -13.58 -3.29
N ASP A 51 -13.99 -13.88 -2.22
CA ASP A 51 -14.45 -15.23 -1.92
C ASP A 51 -15.95 -15.27 -2.23
N SER A 52 -16.26 -15.27 -3.51
CA SER A 52 -17.44 -15.96 -4.01
C SER A 52 -17.25 -17.47 -3.81
N ALA A 53 -17.10 -17.92 -2.56
CA ALA A 53 -17.42 -19.29 -2.23
C ALA A 53 -18.94 -19.37 -2.18
N GLN A 54 -19.55 -19.70 -3.33
CA GLN A 54 -20.81 -20.42 -3.28
C GLN A 54 -20.52 -21.78 -2.61
N VAL A 55 -20.58 -21.80 -1.28
CA VAL A 55 -20.71 -23.04 -0.54
C VAL A 55 -22.13 -23.54 -0.80
N SER A 56 -22.30 -24.26 -1.91
CA SER A 56 -23.45 -25.14 -2.08
C SER A 56 -23.23 -26.34 -1.15
N MET A 57 -23.74 -26.24 0.08
CA MET A 57 -23.97 -27.43 0.91
C MET A 57 -25.12 -28.19 0.28
N ASN A 58 -24.78 -29.13 -0.61
CA ASN A 58 -25.70 -30.19 -0.97
C ASN A 58 -25.53 -31.29 0.09
N CYS A 59 -26.33 -31.24 1.15
CA CYS A 59 -26.46 -32.35 2.07
C CYS A 59 -27.41 -33.37 1.43
N SER A 60 -26.83 -34.41 0.83
CA SER A 60 -27.49 -35.65 0.41
C SER A 60 -27.99 -36.46 1.60
#